data_AF-A0A945RDB8-F1
#
_entry.id   AF-A0A945RDB8-F1
#
_cell.length_a   1.000
_cell.length_b   1.000
_cell.length_c   1.000
_cell.angle_alpha   90.00
_cell.angle_beta   90.00
_cell.angle_gamma   90.00
#
_symmetry.space_group_name_H-M   'P 1'
#
loop_
_entity.id
_entity.type
_entity.pdbx_description
1 polymer ?
#
loop_
_entity_poly.entity_id
_entity_poly.type
_entity_poly.pdbx_seq_one_letter_code
_entity_poly.pdbx_strand_id
1 'polypeptide(L)'
;MQKIVQNVSQVSFFFFLVFGILHISLSILIAQGIAPRLPWLFFNILDLPFLLSGLLYGSTRLSLSLENITGNIKTPLMICGGISIVLFLIALYFNFLIPDVPFR
;
A
#
# COMPACT_ATOMS: atom_id res chain seq x y z
N MET A 1 11.52 17.33 -11.53
CA MET A 1 11.41 16.30 -10.47
C MET A 1 10.06 16.36 -9.78
N GLN A 2 9.67 17.53 -9.24
CA GLN A 2 8.43 17.70 -8.47
C GLN A 2 7.15 17.22 -9.19
N LYS A 3 6.97 17.59 -10.47
CA LYS A 3 5.83 17.13 -11.28
C LYS A 3 5.73 15.60 -11.41
N ILE A 4 6.87 14.90 -11.47
CA ILE A 4 6.90 13.43 -11.51
C ILE A 4 6.40 12.88 -10.17
N VAL A 5 6.92 13.40 -9.05
CA VAL A 5 6.51 12.99 -7.70
C VAL A 5 5.01 13.24 -7.47
N GLN A 6 4.49 14.37 -7.96
CA GLN A 6 3.05 14.68 -7.92
C GLN A 6 2.21 13.68 -8.72
N ASN A 7 2.63 13.34 -9.95
CA ASN A 7 1.95 12.35 -10.77
C ASN A 7 1.94 10.97 -10.11
N VAL A 8 3.08 10.52 -9.58
CA VAL A 8 3.17 9.24 -8.85
C VAL A 8 2.24 9.26 -7.65
N SER A 9 2.19 10.36 -6.90
CA SER A 9 1.29 10.52 -5.76
C SER A 9 -0.19 10.38 -6.15
N GLN A 10 -0.62 11.04 -7.22
CA GLN A 10 -2.01 10.96 -7.70
C GLN A 10 -2.39 9.56 -8.18
N VAL A 11 -1.52 8.93 -8.99
CA VAL A 11 -1.76 7.57 -9.50
C VAL A 11 -1.79 6.57 -8.34
N SER A 12 -0.84 6.68 -7.41
CA SER A 12 -0.78 5.80 -6.23
C SER A 12 -2.00 5.99 -5.33
N PHE A 13 -2.50 7.22 -5.17
CA PHE A 13 -3.74 7.48 -4.43
C PHE A 13 -4.94 6.80 -5.07
N PHE A 14 -5.06 6.86 -6.40
CA PHE A 14 -6.14 6.21 -7.11
C PHE A 14 -6.13 4.69 -6.88
N PHE A 15 -4.98 4.05 -7.01
CA PHE A 15 -4.85 2.61 -6.71
C PHE A 15 -5.11 2.30 -5.23
N PHE A 16 -4.61 3.12 -4.31
CA PHE A 16 -4.86 2.97 -2.88
C PHE A 16 -6.36 3.00 -2.56
N LEU A 17 -7.09 3.92 -3.18
CA LEU A 17 -8.53 4.04 -2.99
C LEU A 17 -9.29 2.84 -3.60
N VAL A 18 -8.95 2.45 -4.83
CA VAL A 18 -9.59 1.29 -5.51
C VAL A 18 -9.32 0.00 -4.74
N PHE A 19 -8.06 -0.28 -4.40
CA PHE A 19 -7.69 -1.47 -3.64
C PHE A 19 -8.27 -1.43 -2.23
N GLY A 20 -8.28 -0.28 -1.56
CA GLY A 20 -8.86 -0.13 -0.23
C GLY A 20 -10.35 -0.45 -0.19
N ILE A 21 -11.12 0.07 -1.17
CA ILE A 21 -12.56 -0.24 -1.29
C ILE A 21 -12.78 -1.73 -1.54
N LEU A 22 -12.02 -2.33 -2.47
CA LEU A 22 -12.12 -3.75 -2.76
C LEU A 22 -11.77 -4.60 -1.53
N HIS A 23 -10.69 -4.25 -0.84
CA HIS A 23 -10.21 -4.96 0.33
C HIS A 23 -11.22 -4.93 1.48
N ILE A 24 -11.81 -3.76 1.78
CA ILE A 24 -12.90 -3.62 2.77
C ILE A 24 -14.13 -4.44 2.34
N SER A 25 -14.51 -4.37 1.06
CA SER A 25 -15.67 -5.10 0.53
C SER A 25 -15.50 -6.61 0.69
N LEU A 26 -14.30 -7.13 0.41
CA LEU A 26 -13.97 -8.54 0.60
C LEU A 26 -13.94 -8.94 2.07
N SER A 27 -13.41 -8.10 2.97
CA SER A 27 -13.46 -8.35 4.42
C SER A 27 -14.89 -8.56 4.90
N ILE A 28 -15.84 -7.75 4.41
CA ILE A 28 -17.26 -7.86 4.77
C ILE A 28 -17.85 -9.17 4.26
N LEU A 29 -17.56 -9.56 3.01
CA LEU A 29 -18.04 -10.83 2.45
C LEU A 29 -17.48 -12.05 3.20
N ILE A 30 -16.20 -12.01 3.57
CA ILE A 30 -15.55 -13.06 4.37
C ILE A 30 -16.18 -13.13 5.75
N ALA A 31 -16.40 -11.99 6.41
CA ALA A 31 -17.02 -11.93 7.74
C ALA A 31 -18.47 -12.45 7.75
N GLN A 32 -19.18 -12.37 6.62
CA GLN A 32 -20.53 -12.91 6.46
C GLN A 32 -20.56 -14.39 6.09
N GLY A 33 -19.39 -15.04 5.89
CA GLY A 33 -19.31 -16.45 5.50
C GLY A 33 -19.79 -16.74 4.07
N ILE A 34 -19.89 -15.72 3.21
CA ILE A 34 -20.39 -15.87 1.84
C ILE A 34 -19.27 -16.45 0.96
N ALA A 35 -19.46 -17.69 0.51
CA ALA A 35 -18.63 -18.38 -0.48
C ALA A 35 -17.11 -18.20 -0.24
N PRO A 36 -16.58 -18.62 0.93
CA PRO A 36 -15.36 -18.07 1.52
C PRO A 36 -14.13 -18.15 0.62
N ARG A 37 -14.04 -19.15 -0.27
CA ARG A 37 -12.84 -19.44 -1.05
C ARG A 37 -12.43 -18.35 -2.05
N LEU A 38 -13.37 -17.79 -2.81
CA LEU A 38 -13.05 -16.76 -3.81
C LEU A 38 -12.74 -15.40 -3.16
N PRO A 39 -13.57 -14.89 -2.23
CA PRO A 39 -13.26 -13.64 -1.53
C PRO A 39 -11.96 -13.71 -0.74
N TRP A 40 -11.63 -14.85 -0.11
CA TRP A 40 -10.32 -15.04 0.55
C TRP A 40 -9.15 -14.91 -0.42
N LEU A 41 -9.24 -15.58 -1.57
CA LEU A 41 -8.17 -15.54 -2.57
C LEU A 41 -7.93 -14.10 -3.04
N PHE A 42 -9.00 -13.35 -3.35
CA PHE A 42 -8.87 -11.96 -3.75
C PHE A 42 -8.39 -11.06 -2.61
N PHE A 43 -8.80 -11.35 -1.37
CA PHE A 43 -8.37 -10.59 -0.20
C PHE A 43 -6.85 -10.70 -0.03
N ASN A 44 -6.29 -11.90 -0.03
CA ASN A 44 -4.84 -12.12 0.13
C ASN A 44 -4.03 -11.56 -1.05
N ILE A 45 -4.56 -11.66 -2.28
CA ILE A 45 -3.90 -11.07 -3.46
C ILE A 45 -3.83 -9.55 -3.36
N LEU A 46 -4.85 -8.90 -2.77
CA LEU A 46 -4.92 -7.45 -2.70
C LEU A 46 -4.06 -6.82 -1.60
N ASP A 47 -3.63 -7.58 -0.58
CA ASP A 47 -2.80 -7.06 0.52
C ASP A 47 -1.55 -6.33 0.05
N LEU A 48 -0.72 -7.00 -0.77
CA LEU A 48 0.54 -6.43 -1.25
C LEU A 48 0.33 -5.25 -2.23
N PRO A 49 -0.54 -5.33 -3.25
CA PRO A 49 -0.89 -4.18 -4.09
C PRO A 49 -1.44 -3.00 -3.30
N PHE A 50 -2.32 -3.25 -2.34
CA PHE A 50 -2.89 -2.23 -1.46
C PHE A 50 -1.80 -1.54 -0.65
N LEU A 51 -0.97 -2.32 0.05
CA LEU A 51 0.14 -1.80 0.84
C LEU A 51 1.13 -1.00 -0.02
N LEU A 52 1.52 -1.53 -1.18
CA LEU A 52 2.45 -0.85 -2.09
C LEU A 52 1.90 0.51 -2.53
N SER A 53 0.63 0.56 -2.93
CA SER A 53 -0.01 1.81 -3.34
C SER A 53 -0.09 2.83 -2.19
N GLY A 54 -0.37 2.37 -0.96
CA GLY A 54 -0.37 3.19 0.24
C GLY A 54 1.01 3.74 0.60
N LEU A 55 2.05 2.92 0.51
CA LEU A 55 3.43 3.33 0.76
C LEU A 55 3.92 4.33 -0.28
N LEU A 56 3.64 4.11 -1.57
CA LEU A 56 3.99 5.06 -2.63
C LEU A 56 3.24 6.39 -2.47
N TYR A 57 1.94 6.34 -2.17
CA TYR A 57 1.15 7.55 -1.92
C TYR A 57 1.66 8.31 -0.70
N GLY A 58 1.82 7.62 0.43
CA GLY A 58 2.26 8.21 1.69
C GLY A 58 3.66 8.82 1.60
N SER A 59 4.62 8.07 1.04
CA SER A 59 6.00 8.56 0.88
C SER A 59 6.08 9.77 -0.05
N THR A 60 5.39 9.75 -1.19
CA THR A 60 5.41 10.88 -2.14
C THR A 60 4.70 12.11 -1.58
N ARG A 61 3.55 11.95 -0.91
CA ARG A 61 2.87 13.08 -0.24
C ARG A 61 3.66 13.67 0.89
N LEU A 62 4.23 12.83 1.76
CA LEU A 62 5.06 13.29 2.87
C LEU A 62 6.30 14.01 2.35
N SER A 63 6.94 13.48 1.31
CA SER A 63 8.11 14.12 0.69
C SER A 63 7.79 15.50 0.12
N LEU A 64 6.65 15.65 -0.58
CA LEU A 64 6.19 16.95 -1.08
C LEU A 64 5.84 17.92 0.05
N SER A 65 5.28 17.42 1.16
CA SER A 65 5.00 18.25 2.34
C SER A 65 6.28 18.74 3.00
N LEU A 66 7.30 17.88 3.11
CA LEU A 66 8.61 18.21 3.67
C LEU A 66 9.45 19.10 2.75
N GLU A 67 9.26 19.03 1.43
CA GLU A 67 9.87 19.97 0.47
C GLU A 67 9.49 21.41 0.79
N ASN A 68 8.24 21.67 1.17
CA ASN A 68 7.79 23.02 1.54
C ASN A 68 8.52 23.59 2.77
N ILE A 69 9.02 22.71 3.65
CA ILE A 69 9.74 23.10 4.88
C ILE A 69 11.25 23.20 4.62
N THR A 70 11.80 22.26 3.86
CA THR A 70 13.26 22.09 3.67
C THR A 70 13.80 22.79 2.42
N GLY A 71 12.92 23.16 1.48
CA GLY A 71 13.29 23.69 0.16
C GLY A 71 13.92 22.66 -0.79
N ASN A 72 13.98 21.38 -0.41
CA ASN A 72 14.61 20.33 -1.23
C ASN A 72 13.81 19.03 -1.19
N ILE A 73 13.35 18.56 -2.35
CA ILE A 73 12.58 17.32 -2.49
C ILE A 73 13.43 16.04 -2.40
N LYS A 74 14.72 16.09 -2.75
CA LYS A 74 15.54 14.87 -2.90
C LYS A 74 15.76 14.17 -1.56
N THR A 75 16.09 14.93 -0.52
CA THR A 75 16.40 14.38 0.81
C THR A 75 15.17 13.73 1.46
N PRO A 76 14.01 14.40 1.55
CA PRO A 76 12.78 13.76 2.03
C PRO A 76 12.39 12.54 1.20
N LEU A 77 12.49 12.61 -0.13
CA LEU A 77 12.15 11.49 -1.00
C LEU A 77 13.04 10.25 -0.76
N MET A 78 14.34 10.45 -0.54
CA MET A 78 15.25 9.35 -0.19
C MET A 78 14.91 8.73 1.16
N ILE A 79 14.63 9.55 2.18
CA ILE A 79 14.31 9.07 3.53
C ILE A 79 12.96 8.35 3.54
N CYS A 80 11.89 9.01 3.06
CA CYS A 80 10.55 8.45 3.02
C CYS A 80 10.49 7.22 2.11
N GLY A 81 11.11 7.29 0.92
CA GLY A 81 11.21 6.16 0.00
C GLY A 81 11.99 4.98 0.59
N GLY A 82 13.11 5.24 1.27
CA GLY A 82 13.89 4.22 1.96
C GLY A 82 13.09 3.51 3.04
N ILE A 83 12.38 4.26 3.89
CA ILE A 83 11.50 3.70 4.92
C ILE A 83 10.40 2.84 4.27
N SER A 84 9.76 3.34 3.20
CA SER A 84 8.73 2.58 2.48
C SER A 84 9.26 1.27 1.89
N ILE A 85 10.48 1.26 1.34
CA ILE A 85 11.10 0.03 0.82
C ILE A 85 11.32 -0.97 1.97
N VAL A 86 11.85 -0.52 3.11
CA VAL A 86 12.06 -1.39 4.28
C VAL A 86 10.73 -1.99 4.76
N LEU A 87 9.69 -1.17 4.90
CA LEU A 87 8.36 -1.66 5.30
C LEU A 87 7.78 -2.66 4.29
N PHE A 88 7.94 -2.41 2.99
CA PHE A 88 7.47 -3.32 1.96
C PHE A 88 8.22 -4.66 1.98
N LEU A 89 9.54 -4.65 2.17
CA LEU A 89 10.33 -5.88 2.31
C LEU A 89 9.94 -6.68 3.55
N ILE A 90 9.68 -6.01 4.67
CA ILE A 90 9.15 -6.65 5.89
C ILE A 90 7.79 -7.32 5.60
N ALA A 91 6.89 -6.62 4.92
CA ALA A 91 5.60 -7.17 4.55
C ALA A 91 5.70 -8.35 3.59
N LEU A 92 6.58 -8.30 2.59
CA LEU A 92 6.85 -9.43 1.69
C LEU A 92 7.40 -10.63 2.47
N TYR A 93 8.35 -10.40 3.38
CA TYR A 93 8.91 -11.45 4.23
C TYR A 93 7.81 -12.16 5.02
N PHE A 94 6.91 -11.40 5.66
CA PHE A 94 5.81 -11.98 6.41
C PHE A 94 4.77 -12.66 5.52
N ASN A 95 4.42 -12.08 4.37
CA ASN A 95 3.43 -12.62 3.45
C ASN A 95 3.86 -13.97 2.83
N PHE A 96 5.17 -14.19 2.62
CA PHE A 96 5.67 -15.45 2.06
C PHE A 96 6.09 -16.49 3.09
N LEU A 97 6.60 -16.09 4.26
CA LEU A 97 7.11 -17.04 5.26
C LEU A 97 6.09 -17.46 6.32
N ILE A 98 5.08 -16.63 6.60
CA ILE A 98 4.03 -16.99 7.53
C ILE A 98 2.88 -17.59 6.71
N PRO A 99 2.65 -18.91 6.79
CA PRO A 99 1.50 -19.51 6.11
C PRO A 99 0.22 -18.89 6.65
N ASP A 100 -0.67 -18.49 5.75
CA ASP A 100 -2.00 -18.03 6.10
C ASP A 100 -2.66 -19.06 7.02
N VAL A 101 -3.12 -18.63 8.20
CA VAL A 101 -3.78 -19.54 9.15
C VAL A 101 -5.05 -20.05 8.48
N PRO A 102 -5.15 -21.36 8.14
CA PRO A 102 -6.37 -21.87 7.54
C PRO A 102 -7.45 -21.90 8.63
N PHE A 103 -8.43 -21.00 8.53
CA PHE A 103 -9.66 -21.15 9.30
C PHE A 103 -10.41 -22.37 8.76
N ARG A 104 -10.57 -23.38 9.63
CA ARG A 104 -11.43 -24.54 9.41
C ARG A 104 -12.90 -24.14 9.39
#